data_AF-A0A7Y5UR82-F1
#
_entry.id   AF-A0A7Y5UR82-F1
#
_cell.length_a   1.000
_cell.length_b   1.000
_cell.length_c   1.000
_cell.angle_alpha   90.00
_cell.angle_beta   90.00
_cell.angle_gamma   90.00
#
_symmetry.space_group_name_H-M   'P 1'
#
loop_
_entity.id
_entity.type
_entity.pdbx_description
1 polymer ?
#
loop_
_entity_poly.entity_id
_entity_poly.type
_entity_poly.pdbx_seq_one_letter_code
_entity_poly.pdbx_strand_id
1 'polypeptide(L)'
;MRFFKLSVPRNSRGQRANDRPLVVREPYRIPAIACRDCWVSVWTARIRVPLPANSSEFKSPEPLPVAAWRKRRASWAKKLGVSIDRVLPGATVGPPMGRCVKPMKGDVAIPFPGRFWVTARVRDALEGAQVTGLSFSEVLLGKECGTLKLWELVVAGHAWRKGTDPESSIECRICGLVGFPDPEVLSVDTTRWDGSDLFTLDYNPNIVVTTERVARILQDLKLRGLDVVPVD
;
A
#
# COMPACT_ATOMS: atom_id res chain seq x y z
N MET A 1 -18.09 -3.51 17.07
CA MET A 1 -17.16 -4.26 16.21
C MET A 1 -15.75 -3.80 16.53
N ARG A 2 -14.75 -4.70 16.52
CA ARG A 2 -13.34 -4.35 16.80
C ARG A 2 -12.51 -4.37 15.52
N PHE A 3 -11.53 -3.48 15.46
CA PHE A 3 -10.61 -3.35 14.34
C PHE A 3 -9.17 -3.46 14.82
N PHE A 4 -8.27 -3.82 13.90
CA PHE A 4 -6.86 -4.05 14.19
C PHE A 4 -5.98 -3.50 13.08
N LYS A 5 -4.91 -2.77 13.44
CA LYS A 5 -3.86 -2.33 12.53
C LYS A 5 -2.85 -3.46 12.28
N LEU A 6 -2.53 -3.70 11.02
CA LEU A 6 -1.41 -4.56 10.64
C LEU A 6 -0.10 -3.75 10.71
N SER A 7 0.88 -4.24 11.47
CA SER A 7 2.12 -3.50 11.75
C SER A 7 3.37 -4.36 11.72
N VAL A 8 4.53 -3.70 11.59
CA VAL A 8 5.84 -4.33 11.80
C VAL A 8 6.06 -4.51 13.30
N PRO A 9 6.55 -5.67 13.77
CA PRO A 9 6.92 -5.88 15.15
C PRO A 9 7.87 -4.82 15.68
N ARG A 10 7.60 -4.35 16.91
CA ARG A 10 8.51 -3.47 17.66
C ARG A 10 9.42 -4.32 18.54
N ASN A 11 10.70 -3.97 18.63
CA ASN A 11 11.62 -4.57 19.58
C ASN A 11 11.35 -4.06 21.01
N SER A 12 12.08 -4.59 22.00
CA SER A 12 11.93 -4.21 23.41
C SER A 12 12.18 -2.71 23.70
N ARG A 13 12.77 -1.97 22.76
CA ARG A 13 12.98 -0.51 22.83
C ARG A 13 11.93 0.28 22.05
N GLY A 14 10.86 -0.38 21.59
CA GLY A 14 9.82 0.23 20.77
C GLY A 14 10.23 0.55 19.33
N GLN A 15 11.44 0.18 18.90
CA GLN A 15 11.91 0.43 17.54
C GLN A 15 11.44 -0.68 16.59
N ARG A 16 11.16 -0.35 15.33
CA ARG A 16 10.79 -1.36 14.33
C ARG A 16 11.90 -2.39 14.19
N ALA A 17 11.56 -3.67 14.29
CA ALA A 17 12.47 -4.76 14.00
C ALA A 17 12.87 -4.67 12.51
N ASN A 18 14.05 -4.10 12.23
CA ASN A 18 14.53 -3.83 10.86
C ASN A 18 15.08 -5.09 10.17
N ASP A 19 14.45 -6.25 10.39
CA ASP A 19 14.78 -7.45 9.64
C ASP A 19 14.11 -7.38 8.26
N ARG A 20 14.77 -6.72 7.30
CA ARG A 20 14.28 -6.62 5.91
C ARG A 20 15.03 -7.64 5.04
N PRO A 21 14.49 -8.85 4.82
CA PRO A 21 15.13 -9.84 3.95
C PRO A 21 15.07 -9.45 2.46
N LEU A 22 14.23 -8.48 2.13
CA LEU A 22 13.90 -8.08 0.77
C LEU A 22 14.10 -6.58 0.57
N VAL A 23 14.51 -6.20 -0.64
CA VAL A 23 14.56 -4.82 -1.11
C VAL A 23 13.58 -4.65 -2.27
N VAL A 24 12.70 -3.67 -2.17
CA VAL A 24 11.72 -3.33 -3.21
C VAL A 24 12.44 -2.73 -4.42
N ARG A 25 11.95 -3.08 -5.61
CA ARG A 25 12.30 -2.42 -6.87
C ARG A 25 11.03 -1.79 -7.46
N GLU A 26 11.05 -0.49 -7.70
CA GLU A 26 9.94 0.25 -8.30
C GLU A 26 10.43 1.04 -9.52
N PRO A 27 10.76 0.34 -10.61
CA PRO A 27 11.30 0.99 -11.81
C PRO A 27 10.28 1.87 -12.52
N TYR A 28 8.97 1.63 -12.32
CA TYR A 28 7.89 2.31 -13.01
C TYR A 28 7.00 3.11 -12.05
N ARG A 29 6.72 4.35 -12.40
CA ARG A 29 5.87 5.26 -11.64
C ARG A 29 5.13 6.25 -12.54
N ILE A 30 4.00 6.74 -12.07
CA ILE A 30 3.39 7.96 -12.60
C ILE A 30 4.34 9.13 -12.31
N PRO A 31 4.54 10.09 -13.24
CA PRO A 31 5.32 11.27 -12.95
C PRO A 31 4.86 11.97 -11.67
N ALA A 32 5.81 12.49 -10.89
CA ALA A 32 5.49 13.35 -9.75
C ALA A 32 4.98 14.72 -10.23
N ILE A 33 4.45 15.53 -9.32
CA ILE A 33 4.12 16.92 -9.62
C ILE A 33 5.27 17.81 -9.13
N ALA A 34 5.82 18.63 -10.02
CA ALA A 34 6.61 19.80 -9.65
C ALA A 34 5.65 20.90 -9.19
N CYS A 35 5.70 21.25 -7.91
CA CYS A 35 4.83 22.26 -7.29
C CYS A 35 5.68 23.42 -6.77
N ARG A 36 5.20 24.65 -6.96
CA ARG A 36 5.89 25.83 -6.44
C ARG A 36 5.91 25.90 -4.90
N ASP A 37 4.92 25.32 -4.23
CA ASP A 37 4.80 25.36 -2.77
C ASP A 37 5.45 24.13 -2.12
N CYS A 38 5.29 22.94 -2.72
CA CYS A 38 5.76 21.66 -2.16
C CYS A 38 7.03 21.11 -2.82
N TRP A 39 7.60 21.83 -3.80
CA TRP A 39 8.73 21.43 -4.64
C TRP A 39 8.42 20.21 -5.52
N VAL A 40 8.32 19.02 -4.92
CA VAL A 40 7.95 17.77 -5.61
C VAL A 40 6.96 16.98 -4.76
N SER A 41 5.76 16.76 -5.29
CA SER A 41 4.72 15.98 -4.62
C SER A 41 4.68 14.55 -5.15
N VAL A 42 4.85 13.59 -4.23
CA VAL A 42 4.84 12.14 -4.47
C VAL A 42 3.90 11.49 -3.48
N TRP A 43 3.04 10.60 -3.96
CA TRP A 43 2.10 9.84 -3.15
C TRP A 43 2.57 8.38 -3.05
N THR A 44 2.28 7.73 -1.93
CA THR A 44 2.64 6.33 -1.67
C THR A 44 1.66 5.33 -2.31
N ALA A 45 0.81 5.81 -3.23
CA ALA A 45 -0.17 5.01 -3.95
C ALA A 45 0.50 3.97 -4.86
N ARG A 46 -0.23 2.87 -5.08
CA ARG A 46 0.26 1.69 -5.81
C ARG A 46 -0.80 1.23 -6.80
N ILE A 47 -0.43 1.17 -8.07
CA ILE A 47 -1.29 0.70 -9.16
C ILE A 47 -0.75 -0.66 -9.63
N ARG A 48 -1.34 -1.74 -9.11
CA ARG A 48 -0.98 -3.11 -9.48
C ARG A 48 -1.78 -3.57 -10.68
N VAL A 49 -1.16 -3.42 -11.84
CA VAL A 49 -1.69 -3.85 -13.15
C VAL A 49 -0.54 -4.40 -13.99
N PRO A 50 -0.79 -5.28 -14.97
CA PRO A 50 0.21 -5.63 -15.96
C PRO A 50 0.73 -4.37 -16.67
N LEU A 51 2.05 -4.30 -16.89
CA LEU A 51 2.64 -3.17 -17.62
C LEU A 51 2.37 -3.32 -19.12
N PRO A 52 1.91 -2.27 -19.81
CA PRO A 52 1.78 -2.30 -21.26
C PRO A 52 3.17 -2.37 -21.93
N ALA A 53 3.23 -2.92 -23.15
CA ALA A 53 4.48 -3.12 -23.90
C ALA A 53 5.33 -1.84 -24.05
N ASN A 54 4.70 -0.68 -24.13
CA ASN A 54 5.35 0.63 -24.23
C ASN A 54 5.32 1.41 -22.89
N SER A 55 5.83 0.81 -21.82
CA SER A 55 5.85 1.39 -20.46
C SER A 55 7.05 2.28 -20.15
N SER A 56 7.88 2.61 -21.16
CA SER A 56 9.08 3.45 -21.00
C SER A 56 8.78 4.83 -20.41
N GLU A 57 7.63 5.42 -20.70
CA GLU A 57 7.23 6.72 -20.12
C GLU A 57 7.08 6.70 -18.60
N PHE A 58 6.88 5.52 -18.00
CA PHE A 58 6.79 5.35 -16.56
C PHE A 58 8.14 5.04 -15.93
N LYS A 59 9.19 4.80 -16.73
CA LYS A 59 10.52 4.45 -16.23
C LYS A 59 11.27 5.72 -15.83
N SER A 60 11.39 5.96 -14.52
CA SER A 60 12.07 7.14 -13.96
C SER A 60 11.65 8.49 -14.60
N PRO A 61 10.36 8.81 -14.66
CA PRO A 61 9.90 10.05 -15.26
C PRO A 61 10.33 11.25 -14.42
N GLU A 62 10.61 12.36 -15.11
CA GLU A 62 10.79 13.65 -14.46
C GLU A 62 9.47 14.18 -13.89
N PRO A 63 9.51 14.93 -12.77
CA PRO A 63 8.34 15.64 -12.27
C PRO A 63 7.78 16.63 -13.30
N LEU A 64 6.45 16.73 -13.39
CA LEU A 64 5.78 17.63 -14.33
C LEU A 64 5.12 18.81 -13.61
N PRO A 65 5.05 20.01 -14.22
CA PRO A 65 4.23 21.09 -13.70
C PRO A 65 2.77 20.66 -13.54
N VAL A 66 2.09 21.19 -12.52
CA VAL A 66 0.70 20.84 -12.14
C VAL A 66 -0.25 20.78 -13.34
N ALA A 67 -0.24 21.80 -14.21
CA ALA A 67 -1.13 21.87 -15.38
C ALA A 67 -0.83 20.77 -16.41
N ALA A 68 0.45 20.49 -16.68
CA ALA A 68 0.87 19.44 -17.60
C ALA A 68 0.52 18.05 -17.05
N TRP A 69 0.73 17.83 -15.75
CA TRP A 69 0.36 16.60 -15.06
C TRP A 69 -1.16 16.34 -15.16
N ARG A 70 -1.98 17.36 -14.84
CA ARG A 70 -3.45 17.26 -14.91
C ARG A 70 -3.96 16.94 -16.32
N LYS A 71 -3.35 17.51 -17.36
CA LYS A 71 -3.70 17.22 -18.76
C LYS A 71 -3.39 15.78 -19.16
N ARG A 72 -2.28 15.20 -18.67
CA ARG A 72 -1.82 13.86 -19.06
C ARG A 72 -2.48 12.72 -18.26
N ARG A 73 -2.98 12.99 -17.05
CA ARG A 73 -3.50 11.95 -16.14
C ARG A 73 -4.55 11.02 -16.77
N ALA A 74 -5.46 11.57 -17.59
CA ALA A 74 -6.51 10.80 -18.26
C ALA A 74 -5.93 9.80 -19.28
N SER A 75 -4.87 10.19 -19.99
CA SER A 75 -4.18 9.30 -20.93
C SER A 75 -3.49 8.15 -20.20
N TRP A 76 -2.88 8.39 -19.04
CA TRP A 76 -2.29 7.32 -18.23
C TRP A 76 -3.34 6.39 -17.66
N ALA A 77 -4.45 6.93 -17.16
CA ALA A 77 -5.58 6.13 -16.67
C ALA A 77 -6.07 5.15 -17.75
N LYS A 78 -6.30 5.66 -18.97
CA LYS A 78 -6.69 4.84 -20.13
C LYS A 78 -5.63 3.79 -20.47
N LYS A 79 -4.36 4.18 -20.52
CA LYS A 79 -3.25 3.28 -20.87
C LYS A 79 -3.03 2.15 -19.86
N LEU A 80 -3.29 2.43 -18.58
CA LEU A 80 -3.18 1.46 -17.49
C LEU A 80 -4.46 0.67 -17.23
N GLY A 81 -5.58 1.05 -17.87
CA GLY A 81 -6.87 0.40 -17.67
C GLY A 81 -7.44 0.62 -16.27
N VAL A 82 -7.20 1.79 -15.66
CA VAL A 82 -7.69 2.13 -14.32
C VAL A 82 -8.52 3.41 -14.32
N SER A 83 -9.31 3.62 -13.28
CA SER A 83 -10.02 4.89 -13.08
C SER A 83 -9.03 6.04 -12.89
N ILE A 84 -9.44 7.24 -13.31
CA ILE A 84 -8.60 8.44 -13.24
C ILE A 84 -8.20 8.78 -11.80
N ASP A 85 -9.04 8.46 -10.82
CA ASP A 85 -8.80 8.73 -9.39
C ASP A 85 -7.70 7.85 -8.80
N ARG A 86 -7.37 6.71 -9.44
CA ARG A 86 -6.24 5.88 -9.04
C ARG A 86 -4.89 6.40 -9.55
N VAL A 87 -4.90 7.32 -10.51
CA VAL A 87 -3.68 7.91 -11.08
C VAL A 87 -3.25 9.07 -10.19
N LEU A 88 -2.41 8.75 -9.20
CA LEU A 88 -1.91 9.72 -8.23
C LEU A 88 -0.44 10.09 -8.52
N PRO A 89 0.01 11.32 -8.17
CA PRO A 89 1.37 11.77 -8.45
C PRO A 89 2.42 10.83 -7.85
N GLY A 90 3.37 10.36 -8.64
CA GLY A 90 4.43 9.48 -8.14
C GLY A 90 4.00 8.05 -7.80
N ALA A 91 2.73 7.68 -8.00
CA ALA A 91 2.23 6.34 -7.71
C ALA A 91 3.04 5.27 -8.46
N THR A 92 3.38 4.18 -7.78
CA THR A 92 4.18 3.11 -8.41
C THR A 92 3.28 2.22 -9.24
N VAL A 93 3.75 1.80 -10.43
CA VAL A 93 2.93 1.12 -11.43
C VAL A 93 3.55 -0.22 -11.79
N GLY A 94 2.71 -1.21 -12.06
CA GLY A 94 3.15 -2.52 -12.50
C GLY A 94 3.04 -3.57 -11.39
N PRO A 95 3.46 -4.80 -11.68
CA PRO A 95 3.57 -5.83 -10.65
C PRO A 95 4.58 -5.40 -9.58
N PRO A 96 4.37 -5.77 -8.30
CA PRO A 96 5.35 -5.53 -7.26
C PRO A 96 6.62 -6.30 -7.58
N MET A 97 7.79 -5.68 -7.38
CA MET A 97 9.08 -6.29 -7.68
C MET A 97 10.03 -6.16 -6.50
N GLY A 98 10.91 -7.13 -6.34
CA GLY A 98 11.90 -7.11 -5.27
C GLY A 98 13.08 -8.03 -5.50
N ARG A 99 14.06 -7.94 -4.59
CA ARG A 99 15.19 -8.86 -4.52
C ARG A 99 15.49 -9.29 -3.11
N CYS A 100 16.07 -10.47 -2.96
CA CYS A 100 16.52 -11.01 -1.69
C CYS A 100 17.92 -10.49 -1.36
N VAL A 101 18.06 -9.88 -0.19
CA VAL A 101 19.38 -9.53 0.37
C VAL A 101 19.84 -10.55 1.41
N LYS A 102 18.91 -11.36 1.92
CA LYS A 102 19.15 -12.53 2.78
C LYS A 102 17.92 -13.44 2.77
N PRO A 103 18.03 -14.70 3.25
CA PRO A 103 16.88 -15.60 3.32
C PRO A 103 15.74 -15.02 4.15
N MET A 104 14.51 -15.11 3.62
CA MET A 104 13.30 -14.75 4.34
C MET A 104 12.98 -15.82 5.39
N LYS A 105 12.72 -15.41 6.63
CA LYS A 105 12.33 -16.29 7.73
C LYS A 105 10.86 -16.06 8.07
N GLY A 106 9.99 -16.98 7.65
CA GLY A 106 8.56 -16.93 7.94
C GLY A 106 7.71 -16.61 6.70
N ASP A 107 6.50 -16.14 6.97
CA ASP A 107 5.42 -16.09 5.98
C ASP A 107 5.08 -14.68 5.50
N VAL A 108 5.62 -13.65 6.15
CA VAL A 108 5.32 -12.24 5.87
C VAL A 108 6.62 -11.43 5.80
N ALA A 109 6.73 -10.60 4.78
CA ALA A 109 7.73 -9.55 4.66
C ALA A 109 7.04 -8.20 4.54
N ILE A 110 7.49 -7.22 5.33
CA ILE A 110 6.94 -5.86 5.35
C ILE A 110 8.02 -4.88 4.88
N PRO A 111 8.26 -4.77 3.56
CA PRO A 111 9.32 -3.91 3.04
C PRO A 111 9.09 -2.40 3.29
N PHE A 112 7.82 -1.99 3.42
CA PHE A 112 7.40 -0.61 3.71
C PHE A 112 6.09 -0.64 4.50
N PRO A 113 5.78 0.38 5.34
CA PRO A 113 4.47 0.49 5.98
C PRO A 113 3.31 0.30 5.00
N GLY A 114 2.29 -0.46 5.42
CA GLY A 114 1.14 -0.79 4.58
C GLY A 114 1.43 -1.69 3.37
N ARG A 115 2.66 -2.20 3.23
CA ARG A 115 3.06 -3.12 2.17
C ARG A 115 3.42 -4.47 2.77
N PHE A 116 2.58 -5.45 2.53
CA PHE A 116 2.72 -6.81 3.03
C PHE A 116 2.91 -7.76 1.86
N TRP A 117 4.05 -8.46 1.83
CA TRP A 117 4.31 -9.54 0.90
C TRP A 117 4.25 -10.85 1.66
N VAL A 118 3.41 -11.77 1.20
CA VAL A 118 3.07 -12.98 1.94
C VAL A 118 3.32 -14.23 1.11
N THR A 119 3.56 -15.35 1.77
CA THR A 119 3.67 -16.67 1.13
C THR A 119 2.30 -17.17 0.65
N ALA A 120 2.30 -18.23 -0.18
CA ALA A 120 1.07 -18.89 -0.64
C ALA A 120 0.19 -19.34 0.54
N ARG A 121 0.80 -19.86 1.61
CA ARG A 121 0.10 -20.28 2.83
C ARG A 121 -0.83 -19.19 3.38
N VAL A 122 -0.38 -17.95 3.45
CA VAL A 122 -1.18 -16.83 3.97
C VAL A 122 -2.23 -16.40 2.95
N ARG A 123 -1.85 -16.32 1.67
CA ARG A 123 -2.79 -16.02 0.58
C ARG A 123 -3.95 -16.99 0.58
N ASP A 124 -3.66 -18.28 0.53
CA ASP A 124 -4.64 -19.36 0.41
C ASP A 124 -5.56 -19.40 1.64
N ALA A 125 -5.04 -19.08 2.82
CA ALA A 125 -5.86 -18.96 4.04
C ALA A 125 -6.84 -17.78 3.97
N LEU A 126 -6.40 -16.62 3.49
CA LEU A 126 -7.26 -15.44 3.35
C LEU A 126 -8.28 -15.60 2.21
N GLU A 127 -7.88 -16.20 1.08
CA GLU A 127 -8.77 -16.53 -0.04
C GLU A 127 -9.81 -17.59 0.35
N GLY A 128 -9.36 -18.67 1.01
CA GLY A 128 -10.25 -19.73 1.50
C GLY A 128 -11.24 -19.23 2.55
N ALA A 129 -10.84 -18.23 3.35
CA ALA A 129 -11.73 -17.54 4.27
C ALA A 129 -12.59 -16.44 3.61
N GLN A 130 -12.48 -16.23 2.30
CA GLN A 130 -13.24 -15.23 1.53
C GLN A 130 -13.15 -13.82 2.11
N VAL A 131 -11.94 -13.40 2.49
CA VAL A 131 -11.67 -12.06 3.03
C VAL A 131 -11.93 -10.98 1.98
N THR A 132 -12.75 -9.98 2.33
CA THR A 132 -13.13 -8.88 1.43
C THR A 132 -12.19 -7.67 1.51
N GLY A 133 -12.24 -6.78 0.51
CA GLY A 133 -11.38 -5.57 0.46
C GLY A 133 -9.92 -5.84 0.12
N LEU A 134 -9.62 -7.03 -0.38
CA LEU A 134 -8.27 -7.50 -0.69
C LEU A 134 -8.24 -8.13 -2.09
N SER A 135 -7.11 -7.96 -2.76
CA SER A 135 -6.68 -8.83 -3.85
C SER A 135 -5.19 -9.13 -3.73
N PHE A 136 -4.69 -10.03 -4.57
CA PHE A 136 -3.29 -10.43 -4.56
C PHE A 136 -2.62 -10.10 -5.89
N SER A 137 -1.39 -9.60 -5.81
CA SER A 137 -0.51 -9.46 -6.97
C SER A 137 0.76 -10.25 -6.71
N GLU A 138 1.11 -11.17 -7.62
CA GLU A 138 2.38 -11.90 -7.53
C GLU A 138 3.56 -10.92 -7.56
N VAL A 139 4.53 -11.15 -6.68
CA VAL A 139 5.76 -10.36 -6.59
C VAL A 139 6.81 -10.95 -7.52
N LEU A 140 7.30 -10.14 -8.46
CA LEU A 140 8.40 -10.51 -9.33
C LEU A 140 9.72 -10.38 -8.56
N LEU A 141 10.23 -11.52 -8.12
CA LEU A 141 11.48 -11.61 -7.38
C LEU A 141 12.67 -11.84 -8.32
N GLY A 142 13.81 -11.22 -7.98
CA GLY A 142 15.08 -11.48 -8.65
C GLY A 142 15.54 -12.93 -8.50
N LYS A 143 16.40 -13.40 -9.42
CA LYS A 143 16.89 -14.78 -9.45
C LYS A 143 17.60 -15.21 -8.15
N GLU A 144 18.21 -14.26 -7.45
CA GLU A 144 18.84 -14.45 -6.14
C GLU A 144 17.88 -14.94 -5.04
N CYS A 145 16.56 -14.83 -5.26
CA CYS A 145 15.55 -15.37 -4.35
C CYS A 145 15.27 -16.87 -4.55
N GLY A 146 15.88 -17.52 -5.54
CA GLY A 146 15.68 -18.94 -5.83
C GLY A 146 14.23 -19.23 -6.21
N THR A 147 13.60 -20.19 -5.50
CA THR A 147 12.22 -20.64 -5.75
C THR A 147 11.18 -19.93 -4.90
N LEU A 148 11.58 -18.93 -4.09
CA LEU A 148 10.66 -18.18 -3.25
C LEU A 148 9.57 -17.52 -4.12
N LYS A 149 8.31 -17.69 -3.72
CA LYS A 149 7.16 -17.01 -4.32
C LYS A 149 6.43 -16.23 -3.25
N LEU A 150 6.10 -14.98 -3.56
CA LEU A 150 5.38 -14.07 -2.67
C LEU A 150 4.27 -13.35 -3.43
N TRP A 151 3.26 -12.92 -2.69
CA TRP A 151 2.14 -12.12 -3.18
C TRP A 151 2.02 -10.85 -2.34
N GLU A 152 1.87 -9.70 -2.97
CA GLU A 152 1.52 -8.47 -2.27
C GLU A 152 0.03 -8.46 -1.95
N LEU A 153 -0.30 -8.15 -0.68
CA LEU A 153 -1.67 -7.81 -0.28
C LEU A 153 -2.04 -6.44 -0.87
N VAL A 154 -2.91 -6.44 -1.87
CA VAL A 154 -3.44 -5.24 -2.50
C VAL A 154 -4.76 -4.89 -1.83
N VAL A 155 -4.71 -3.96 -0.88
CA VAL A 155 -5.89 -3.52 -0.13
C VAL A 155 -6.68 -2.52 -0.97
N ALA A 156 -7.96 -2.83 -1.17
CA ALA A 156 -8.90 -2.03 -1.93
C ALA A 156 -10.02 -1.43 -1.07
N GLY A 157 -10.24 -1.98 0.13
CA GLY A 157 -11.23 -1.45 1.06
C GLY A 157 -10.83 -0.09 1.63
N HIS A 158 -11.83 0.65 2.09
CA HIS A 158 -11.67 2.01 2.57
C HIS A 158 -12.53 2.32 3.79
N ALA A 159 -11.95 3.09 4.71
CA ALA A 159 -12.68 3.73 5.81
C ALA A 159 -12.07 5.09 6.15
N TRP A 160 -12.73 5.81 7.04
CA TRP A 160 -12.26 7.08 7.58
C TRP A 160 -12.00 6.97 9.07
N ARG A 161 -11.10 7.82 9.58
CA ARG A 161 -10.99 8.04 11.02
C ARG A 161 -12.12 8.92 11.53
N LYS A 162 -12.53 8.70 12.79
CA LYS A 162 -13.48 9.59 13.48
C LYS A 162 -12.93 11.00 13.54
N GLY A 163 -13.77 11.99 13.19
CA GLY A 163 -13.42 13.40 13.21
C GLY A 163 -12.49 13.86 12.08
N THR A 164 -12.12 12.98 11.13
CA THR A 164 -11.32 13.39 9.97
C THR A 164 -12.22 13.87 8.83
N ASP A 165 -11.97 15.09 8.38
CA ASP A 165 -12.60 15.68 7.20
C ASP A 165 -11.64 15.59 6.00
N PRO A 166 -12.03 14.98 4.85
CA PRO A 166 -11.21 14.91 3.65
C PRO A 166 -10.58 16.25 3.23
N GLU A 167 -11.33 17.35 3.34
CA GLU A 167 -10.86 18.68 2.94
C GLU A 167 -9.77 19.19 3.89
N SER A 168 -9.87 18.87 5.17
CA SER A 168 -8.85 19.21 6.18
C SER A 168 -7.51 18.48 5.96
N SER A 169 -7.52 17.36 5.23
CA SER A 169 -6.32 16.60 4.91
C SER A 169 -5.55 17.17 3.72
N ILE A 170 -6.07 18.17 3.00
CA ILE A 170 -5.36 18.78 1.86
C ILE A 170 -4.28 19.75 2.38
N GLU A 171 -3.02 19.33 2.34
CA GLU A 171 -1.87 20.14 2.71
C GLU A 171 -1.53 21.21 1.66
N CYS A 172 -1.79 20.93 0.37
CA CYS A 172 -1.52 21.88 -0.69
C CYS A 172 -2.65 21.95 -1.70
N ARG A 173 -3.33 23.10 -1.76
CA ARG A 173 -4.43 23.36 -2.70
C ARG A 173 -3.99 23.47 -4.16
N ILE A 174 -2.69 23.68 -4.42
CA ILE A 174 -2.18 23.80 -5.79
C ILE A 174 -2.03 22.41 -6.42
N CYS A 175 -1.24 21.54 -5.81
CA CYS A 175 -0.99 20.20 -6.34
C CYS A 175 -1.97 19.14 -5.81
N GLY A 176 -2.77 19.49 -4.80
CA GLY A 176 -3.72 18.58 -4.15
C GLY A 176 -3.06 17.63 -3.16
N LEU A 177 -1.81 17.87 -2.73
CA LEU A 177 -1.11 16.98 -1.79
C LEU A 177 -1.96 16.79 -0.52
N VAL A 178 -2.16 15.54 -0.15
CA VAL A 178 -2.89 15.15 1.05
C VAL A 178 -1.89 14.73 2.12
N GLY A 179 -2.05 15.34 3.30
CA GLY A 179 -1.37 14.98 4.54
C GLY A 179 -2.18 13.98 5.34
N PHE A 180 -1.48 13.24 6.20
CA PHE A 180 -2.12 12.30 7.12
C PHE A 180 -1.70 12.67 8.54
N PRO A 181 -2.43 13.59 9.22
CA PRO A 181 -2.10 13.98 10.57
C PRO A 181 -2.25 12.78 11.52
N ASP A 182 -1.35 12.67 12.50
CA ASP A 182 -1.37 11.71 13.60
C ASP A 182 -1.63 10.23 13.23
N PRO A 183 -0.75 9.59 12.43
CA PRO A 183 -0.94 8.22 11.94
C PRO A 183 -0.92 7.11 13.01
N GLU A 184 -0.64 7.47 14.26
CA GLU A 184 -0.63 6.57 15.42
C GLU A 184 -1.93 6.63 16.22
N VAL A 185 -2.74 7.70 16.08
CA VAL A 185 -4.07 7.80 16.70
C VAL A 185 -5.10 7.30 15.69
N LEU A 186 -5.56 6.06 15.89
CA LEU A 186 -6.47 5.39 14.98
C LEU A 186 -7.78 5.09 15.69
N SER A 187 -8.86 5.73 15.25
CA SER A 187 -10.22 5.33 15.57
C SER A 187 -11.05 5.28 14.31
N VAL A 188 -11.65 4.13 14.00
CA VAL A 188 -12.42 3.90 12.76
C VAL A 188 -13.82 4.50 12.90
N ASP A 189 -14.21 5.33 11.94
CA ASP A 189 -15.60 5.76 11.77
C ASP A 189 -16.38 4.69 11.01
N THR A 190 -17.13 3.87 11.76
CA THR A 190 -17.93 2.78 11.20
C THR A 190 -19.04 3.26 10.27
N THR A 191 -19.46 4.52 10.35
CA THR A 191 -20.49 5.07 9.43
C THR A 191 -19.92 5.39 8.04
N ARG A 192 -18.59 5.49 7.95
CA ARG A 192 -17.84 5.81 6.72
C ARG A 192 -16.87 4.69 6.33
N TRP A 193 -17.13 3.47 6.80
CA TRP A 193 -16.46 2.24 6.41
C TRP A 193 -17.30 1.52 5.36
N ASP A 194 -16.66 1.00 4.31
CA ASP A 194 -17.32 0.33 3.19
C ASP A 194 -17.77 -1.12 3.46
N GLY A 195 -17.55 -1.62 4.68
CA GLY A 195 -17.92 -2.98 5.09
C GLY A 195 -16.86 -4.04 4.78
N SER A 196 -15.69 -3.67 4.24
CA SER A 196 -14.65 -4.63 3.89
C SER A 196 -13.85 -5.17 5.08
N ASP A 197 -13.31 -6.38 4.93
CA ASP A 197 -12.50 -7.01 5.97
C ASP A 197 -11.08 -6.42 6.10
N LEU A 198 -10.51 -5.99 4.99
CA LEU A 198 -9.22 -5.28 4.92
C LEU A 198 -9.44 -3.93 4.23
N PHE A 199 -8.93 -2.87 4.86
CA PHE A 199 -9.10 -1.51 4.34
C PHE A 199 -7.94 -0.59 4.73
N THR A 200 -7.86 0.55 4.04
CA THR A 200 -7.00 1.67 4.40
C THR A 200 -7.79 2.78 5.07
N LEU A 201 -7.15 3.57 5.93
CA LEU A 201 -7.76 4.73 6.57
C LEU A 201 -7.37 6.02 5.86
N ASP A 202 -8.35 6.88 5.59
CA ASP A 202 -8.20 8.21 4.99
C ASP A 202 -7.44 8.19 3.65
N TYR A 203 -7.53 7.10 2.89
CA TYR A 203 -6.74 6.88 1.67
C TYR A 203 -5.22 6.83 1.91
N ASN A 204 -4.78 6.61 3.15
CA ASN A 204 -3.38 6.39 3.47
C ASN A 204 -3.00 4.91 3.25
N PRO A 205 -2.30 4.55 2.17
CA PRO A 205 -1.97 3.16 1.88
C PRO A 205 -0.93 2.58 2.85
N ASN A 206 -0.40 3.38 3.78
CA ASN A 206 0.56 2.95 4.80
C ASN A 206 -0.11 2.46 6.08
N ILE A 207 -1.42 2.71 6.24
CA ILE A 207 -2.23 2.29 7.39
C ILE A 207 -3.22 1.25 6.89
N VAL A 208 -2.92 -0.03 7.13
CA VAL A 208 -3.82 -1.13 6.80
C VAL A 208 -4.49 -1.61 8.08
N VAL A 209 -5.81 -1.59 8.07
CA VAL A 209 -6.67 -2.00 9.17
C VAL A 209 -7.51 -3.18 8.72
N THR A 210 -7.84 -4.04 9.67
CA THR A 210 -8.62 -5.23 9.43
C THR A 210 -9.65 -5.48 10.51
N THR A 211 -10.66 -6.27 10.19
CA THR A 211 -11.71 -6.68 11.12
C THR A 211 -11.21 -7.72 12.11
N GLU A 212 -11.92 -7.88 13.23
CA GLU A 212 -11.59 -8.91 14.23
C GLU A 212 -11.53 -10.33 13.64
N ARG A 213 -12.37 -10.63 12.66
CA ARG A 213 -12.38 -11.94 11.98
C ARG A 213 -11.04 -12.23 11.32
N VAL A 214 -10.51 -11.30 10.54
CA VAL A 214 -9.20 -11.47 9.87
C VAL A 214 -8.07 -11.45 10.88
N ALA A 215 -8.15 -10.60 11.91
CA ALA A 215 -7.17 -10.58 12.98
C ALA A 215 -6.99 -11.98 13.61
N ARG A 216 -8.08 -12.70 13.88
CA ARG A 216 -8.04 -14.08 14.39
C ARG A 216 -7.38 -15.05 13.40
N ILE A 217 -7.74 -14.99 12.12
CA ILE A 217 -7.12 -15.82 11.07
C ILE A 217 -5.60 -15.62 11.05
N LEU A 218 -5.13 -14.37 11.08
CA LEU A 218 -3.70 -14.04 11.07
C LEU A 218 -2.98 -14.51 12.34
N GLN A 219 -3.65 -14.42 13.50
CA GLN A 219 -3.13 -14.92 14.78
C GLN A 219 -3.03 -16.46 14.80
N ASP A 220 -4.04 -17.16 14.28
CA ASP A 220 -4.08 -18.62 14.21
C ASP A 220 -2.99 -19.18 13.29
N LEU A 221 -2.60 -18.43 12.25
CA LEU A 221 -1.47 -18.77 11.39
C LEU A 221 -0.10 -18.66 12.08
N LYS A 222 -0.02 -18.02 13.25
CA LYS A 222 1.20 -17.80 14.05
C LYS A 222 2.32 -17.15 13.23
N LEU A 223 1.96 -16.10 12.50
CA LEU A 223 2.86 -15.42 11.56
C LEU A 223 4.01 -14.74 12.30
N ARG A 224 5.23 -14.96 11.83
CA ARG A 224 6.41 -14.19 12.27
C ARG A 224 6.53 -12.92 11.44
N GLY A 225 6.92 -11.82 12.09
CA GLY A 225 7.18 -10.56 11.39
C GLY A 225 5.93 -9.69 11.14
N LEU A 226 4.80 -10.03 11.76
CA LEU A 226 3.55 -9.27 11.66
C LEU A 226 2.93 -9.11 13.06
N ASP A 227 2.64 -7.86 13.43
CA ASP A 227 1.83 -7.54 14.60
C ASP A 227 0.42 -7.17 14.16
N VAL A 228 -0.56 -7.59 14.97
CA VAL A 228 -1.98 -7.27 14.82
C VAL A 228 -2.41 -6.50 16.06
N VAL A 229 -2.48 -5.17 15.95
CA VAL A 229 -2.63 -4.26 17.10
C VAL A 229 -4.06 -3.71 17.14
N PRO A 230 -4.79 -3.79 18.26
CA PRO A 230 -6.12 -3.20 18.37
C PRO A 230 -6.15 -1.70 18.02
N VAL A 231 -7.25 -1.23 17.43
CA VAL A 231 -7.56 0.19 17.23
C VAL A 231 -9.01 0.49 17.64
N ASP A 232 -9.29 1.75 17.95
CA ASP A 232 -10.59 2.24 18.45
C ASP A 232 -11.60 2.58 17.34
#